data_AF-A0A5E5B3M5-F1
#
_entry.id   AF-A0A5E5B3M5-F1
#
_cell.length_a   1.000
_cell.length_b   1.000
_cell.length_c   1.000
_cell.angle_alpha   90.00
_cell.angle_beta   90.00
_cell.angle_gamma   90.00
#
_symmetry.space_group_name_H-M   'P 1'
#
loop_
_entity.id
_entity.type
_entity.pdbx_description
1 polymer ?
#
loop_
_entity_poly.entity_id
_entity_poly.type
_entity_poly.pdbx_seq_one_letter_code
_entity_poly.pdbx_strand_id
1 'polypeptide(L)'
;MLCSVAMVAMLAACATPSGPHASANTSSAQRPAAVDPATLRERHLAAADAAADQYRTCLYGHVARYVNLVPDPIGLAGEAATECAPITQRFHRERQAAIVTYTSPADAAQQADAATLALQADGLRVARARATELRALQ
;
A
#
# COMPACT_ATOMS: atom_id res chain seq x y z
N MET A 1 -41.33 6.29 -26.09
CA MET A 1 -42.38 6.98 -25.30
C MET A 1 -41.84 7.22 -23.90
N LEU A 2 -41.79 8.51 -23.53
CA LEU A 2 -41.70 9.17 -22.20
C LEU A 2 -40.96 8.43 -21.06
N CYS A 3 -39.77 8.89 -20.62
CA CYS A 3 -39.50 10.02 -19.70
C CYS A 3 -40.10 9.88 -18.29
N SER A 4 -39.25 9.83 -17.27
CA SER A 4 -39.50 10.47 -15.96
C SER A 4 -38.18 10.76 -15.24
N VAL A 5 -37.86 12.05 -15.17
CA VAL A 5 -36.86 12.68 -14.29
C VAL A 5 -37.56 13.04 -13.00
N ALA A 6 -36.89 12.87 -11.85
CA ALA A 6 -37.27 13.58 -10.63
C ALA A 6 -36.00 13.97 -9.84
N MET A 7 -35.58 15.23 -10.03
CA MET A 7 -34.83 15.99 -9.04
C MET A 7 -35.80 16.50 -7.98
N VAL A 8 -35.43 16.42 -6.69
CA VAL A 8 -35.86 17.43 -5.70
C VAL A 8 -34.65 17.80 -4.86
N ALA A 9 -34.33 19.09 -4.92
CA ALA A 9 -33.27 19.77 -4.19
C ALA A 9 -33.75 20.29 -2.83
N MET A 10 -32.78 20.42 -1.93
CA MET A 10 -32.65 21.40 -0.83
C MET A 10 -33.83 21.63 0.15
N LEU A 11 -33.53 21.36 1.43
CA LEU A 11 -33.97 22.23 2.52
C LEU A 11 -32.74 22.64 3.34
N ALA A 12 -32.39 23.92 3.22
CA ALA A 12 -31.57 24.63 4.19
C ALA A 12 -32.46 25.00 5.39
N ALA A 13 -31.97 24.79 6.60
CA ALA A 13 -32.48 25.47 7.79
C ALA A 13 -31.35 25.67 8.79
N CYS A 14 -30.78 26.87 8.77
CA CYS A 14 -30.00 27.44 9.87
C CYS A 14 -30.95 27.77 11.02
N ALA A 15 -30.69 27.25 12.21
CA ALA A 15 -31.30 27.77 13.43
C ALA A 15 -30.23 27.86 14.53
N THR A 16 -29.71 29.07 14.73
CA THR A 16 -29.03 29.49 15.95
C THR A 16 -30.06 29.96 16.97
N PRO A 17 -30.01 29.47 18.23
CA PRO A 17 -30.49 30.23 19.37
C PRO A 17 -29.32 30.70 20.25
N SER A 18 -29.33 32.00 20.57
CA SER A 18 -28.35 32.69 21.40
C SER A 18 -28.73 32.67 22.89
N GLY A 19 -27.90 32.01 23.71
CA GLY A 19 -27.55 32.35 25.11
C GLY A 19 -28.50 31.94 26.26
N PRO A 20 -28.09 32.05 27.57
CA PRO A 20 -26.75 32.34 28.13
C PRO A 20 -26.26 31.37 29.25
N HIS A 21 -24.93 31.35 29.45
CA HIS A 21 -24.13 30.91 30.61
C HIS A 21 -24.63 29.83 31.60
N ALA A 22 -24.00 28.65 31.52
CA ALA A 22 -23.58 27.89 32.70
C ALA A 22 -22.20 27.29 32.45
N SER A 23 -21.20 27.79 33.18
CA SER A 23 -19.88 27.16 33.29
C SER A 23 -20.02 25.77 33.88
N ALA A 24 -19.75 24.74 33.08
CA ALA A 24 -19.46 23.40 33.56
C ALA A 24 -18.16 22.95 32.92
N ASN A 25 -17.09 23.03 33.72
CA ASN A 25 -15.88 22.22 33.71
C ASN A 25 -15.30 21.84 32.34
N THR A 26 -14.21 22.54 31.98
CA THR A 26 -12.98 21.94 31.43
C THR A 26 -13.15 20.58 30.77
N SER A 27 -13.70 20.56 29.55
CA SER A 27 -13.32 19.53 28.58
C SER A 27 -11.85 19.78 28.26
N SER A 28 -10.97 19.20 29.08
CA SER A 28 -9.64 18.84 28.61
C SER A 28 -9.88 18.00 27.37
N ALA A 29 -9.78 18.64 26.19
CA ALA A 29 -9.66 17.94 24.94
C ALA A 29 -8.46 17.02 25.12
N GLN A 30 -8.75 15.77 25.46
CA GLN A 30 -7.75 14.75 25.70
C GLN A 30 -7.13 14.52 24.34
N ARG A 31 -6.05 15.27 24.06
CA ARG A 31 -5.23 15.08 22.87
C ARG A 31 -4.89 13.58 22.85
N PRO A 32 -5.14 12.85 21.76
CA PRO A 32 -4.78 11.44 21.68
C PRO A 32 -3.36 11.29 22.20
N ALA A 33 -3.14 10.34 23.11
CA ALA A 33 -1.80 10.06 23.60
C ALA A 33 -0.86 9.89 22.39
N ALA A 34 0.29 10.56 22.42
CA ALA A 34 1.26 10.44 21.34
C ALA A 34 1.58 8.95 21.14
N VAL A 35 1.48 8.46 19.90
CA VAL A 35 1.80 7.07 19.59
C VAL A 35 3.28 6.88 19.87
N ASP A 36 3.60 5.86 20.66
CA ASP A 36 4.99 5.50 20.97
C ASP A 36 5.77 5.18 19.66
N PRO A 37 6.99 5.73 19.49
CA PRO A 37 7.78 5.53 18.27
C PRO A 37 8.08 4.06 17.96
N ALA A 38 8.23 3.19 18.96
CA ALA A 38 8.43 1.76 18.71
C ALA A 38 7.16 1.13 18.14
N THR A 39 5.99 1.46 18.69
CA THR A 39 4.68 1.04 18.15
C THR A 39 4.48 1.52 16.70
N LEU A 40 4.87 2.76 16.39
CA LEU A 40 4.76 3.30 15.03
C LEU A 40 5.67 2.56 14.05
N ARG A 41 6.91 2.28 14.47
CA ARG A 41 7.85 1.48 13.69
C ARG A 41 7.30 0.08 13.38
N GLU A 42 6.76 -0.61 14.37
CA GLU A 42 6.19 -1.95 14.19
C GLU A 42 5.07 -1.95 13.15
N ARG A 43 4.21 -0.92 13.17
CA ARG A 43 3.15 -0.76 12.15
C ARG A 43 3.73 -0.57 10.75
N HIS A 44 4.77 0.23 10.59
CA HIS A 44 5.45 0.41 9.31
C HIS A 44 6.15 -0.87 8.83
N LEU A 45 6.78 -1.63 9.72
CA LEU A 45 7.36 -2.94 9.37
C LEU A 45 6.28 -3.92 8.90
N ALA A 46 5.18 -4.04 9.63
CA ALA A 46 4.06 -4.90 9.23
C ALA A 46 3.45 -4.45 7.89
N ALA A 47 3.33 -3.14 7.66
CA ALA A 47 2.83 -2.59 6.41
C ALA A 47 3.78 -2.89 5.23
N ALA A 48 5.10 -2.84 5.45
CA ALA A 48 6.11 -3.24 4.49
C ALA A 48 6.02 -4.74 4.17
N ASP A 49 5.95 -5.60 5.18
CA ASP A 49 5.85 -7.05 4.99
C ASP A 49 4.56 -7.41 4.20
N ALA A 50 3.44 -6.77 4.53
CA ALA A 50 2.21 -6.91 3.76
C ALA A 50 2.36 -6.45 2.30
N ALA A 51 3.13 -5.38 2.03
CA ALA A 51 3.44 -4.96 0.66
C ALA A 51 4.31 -6.00 -0.07
N ALA A 52 5.28 -6.60 0.61
CA ALA A 52 6.12 -7.65 0.03
C ALA A 52 5.29 -8.88 -0.37
N ASP A 53 4.33 -9.29 0.47
CA ASP A 53 3.43 -10.40 0.16
C ASP A 53 2.45 -10.08 -0.97
N GLN A 54 1.92 -8.85 -1.00
CA GLN A 54 1.11 -8.35 -2.11
C GLN A 54 1.91 -8.37 -3.42
N TYR A 55 3.18 -7.98 -3.39
CA TYR A 55 4.05 -7.97 -4.57
C TYR A 55 4.25 -9.38 -5.11
N ARG A 56 4.57 -10.36 -4.26
CA ARG A 56 4.69 -11.77 -4.65
C ARG A 56 3.40 -12.30 -5.24
N THR A 57 2.26 -12.02 -4.58
CA THR A 57 0.93 -12.44 -5.05
C THR A 57 0.60 -11.85 -6.42
N CYS A 58 0.90 -10.57 -6.62
CA CYS A 58 0.73 -9.88 -7.90
C CYS A 58 1.56 -10.55 -9.01
N LEU A 59 2.84 -10.84 -8.76
CA LEU A 59 3.70 -11.54 -9.71
C LEU A 59 3.14 -12.91 -10.08
N TYR A 60 2.77 -13.72 -9.10
CA TYR A 60 2.21 -15.06 -9.34
C TYR A 60 0.91 -15.01 -10.15
N GLY A 61 0.00 -14.10 -9.78
CA GLY A 61 -1.27 -13.92 -10.48
C GLY A 61 -1.06 -13.47 -11.93
N HIS A 62 -0.14 -12.54 -12.17
CA HIS A 62 0.20 -12.06 -13.51
C HIS A 62 0.77 -13.19 -14.38
N VAL A 63 1.78 -13.91 -13.87
CA VAL A 63 2.38 -15.04 -14.59
C VAL A 63 1.32 -16.11 -14.92
N ALA A 64 0.51 -16.52 -13.95
CA ALA A 64 -0.52 -17.54 -14.16
C ALA A 64 -1.56 -17.12 -15.22
N ARG A 65 -1.91 -15.83 -15.28
CA ARG A 65 -2.89 -15.30 -16.23
C ARG A 65 -2.36 -15.24 -17.67
N TYR A 66 -1.08 -14.91 -17.84
CA TYR A 66 -0.52 -14.56 -19.15
C TYR A 66 0.49 -15.59 -19.71
N VAL A 67 0.77 -16.69 -19.00
CA VAL A 67 1.74 -17.72 -19.42
C VAL A 67 1.46 -18.33 -20.81
N ASN A 68 0.18 -18.40 -21.22
CA ASN A 68 -0.25 -18.90 -22.54
C ASN A 68 -0.20 -17.84 -23.65
N LEU A 69 -0.08 -16.56 -23.29
CA LEU A 69 -0.13 -15.44 -24.21
C LEU A 69 1.26 -14.88 -24.53
N VAL A 70 2.16 -14.91 -23.55
CA VAL A 70 3.55 -14.48 -23.69
C VAL A 70 4.42 -15.75 -23.73
N PRO A 71 5.16 -16.05 -24.83
CA PRO A 71 5.98 -17.27 -24.92
C PRO A 71 7.33 -17.22 -24.21
N ASP A 72 7.90 -16.03 -23.99
CA ASP A 72 9.17 -15.86 -23.28
C ASP A 72 8.92 -15.79 -21.75
N PRO A 73 9.47 -16.72 -20.93
CA PRO A 73 9.27 -16.67 -19.48
C PRO A 73 10.01 -15.51 -18.82
N ILE A 74 11.10 -15.03 -19.41
CA ILE A 74 11.89 -13.92 -18.87
C ILE A 74 11.14 -12.61 -19.11
N GLY A 75 10.68 -12.38 -20.33
CA GLY A 75 9.82 -11.24 -20.71
C GLY A 75 8.57 -11.17 -19.85
N LEU A 76 7.83 -12.27 -19.72
CA LEU A 76 6.61 -12.33 -18.89
C LEU A 76 6.86 -11.94 -17.43
N ALA A 77 7.96 -12.40 -16.83
CA ALA A 77 8.32 -12.02 -15.47
C ALA A 77 8.70 -10.53 -15.35
N GLY A 78 9.33 -9.96 -16.38
CA GLY A 78 9.63 -8.53 -16.46
C GLY A 78 8.38 -7.66 -16.60
N GLU A 79 7.42 -8.08 -17.42
CA GLU A 79 6.10 -7.44 -17.53
C GLU A 79 5.35 -7.48 -16.20
N ALA A 80 5.31 -8.65 -15.55
CA ALA A 80 4.73 -8.79 -14.21
C ALA A 80 5.39 -7.86 -13.20
N ALA A 81 6.72 -7.74 -13.20
CA ALA A 81 7.43 -6.84 -12.30
C ALA A 81 7.12 -5.37 -12.56
N THR A 82 6.92 -4.99 -13.82
CA THR A 82 6.54 -3.63 -14.23
C THR A 82 5.13 -3.31 -13.74
N GLU A 83 4.18 -4.22 -13.96
CA GLU A 83 2.80 -4.08 -13.48
C GLU A 83 2.72 -3.97 -11.95
N CYS A 84 3.52 -4.77 -11.24
CA CYS A 84 3.52 -4.81 -9.78
C CYS A 84 4.44 -3.74 -9.13
N ALA A 85 5.11 -2.88 -9.90
CA ALA A 85 6.07 -1.89 -9.40
C ALA A 85 5.50 -0.93 -8.34
N PRO A 86 4.25 -0.42 -8.43
CA PRO A 86 3.68 0.45 -7.39
C PRO A 86 3.66 -0.18 -6.00
N ILE A 87 3.57 -1.51 -5.91
CA ILE A 87 3.59 -2.24 -4.63
C ILE A 87 4.99 -2.17 -4.01
N THR A 88 6.05 -2.30 -4.81
CA THR A 88 7.44 -2.15 -4.32
C THR A 88 7.75 -0.71 -3.89
N GLN A 89 7.13 0.30 -4.51
CA GLN A 89 7.22 1.68 -4.03
C GLN A 89 6.54 1.87 -2.66
N ARG A 90 5.41 1.20 -2.43
CA ARG A 90 4.77 1.18 -1.10
C ARG A 90 5.69 0.49 -0.09
N PHE A 91 6.24 -0.67 -0.42
CA PHE A 91 7.22 -1.36 0.43
C PHE A 91 8.37 -0.45 0.83
N HIS A 92 8.99 0.24 -0.14
CA HIS A 92 10.09 1.18 0.12
C HIS A 92 9.69 2.25 1.14
N ARG A 93 8.56 2.95 0.92
CA ARG A 93 8.11 4.03 1.81
C ARG A 93 7.87 3.55 3.24
N GLU A 94 7.20 2.40 3.40
CA GLU A 94 6.95 1.82 4.72
C GLU A 94 8.26 1.38 5.40
N ARG A 95 9.18 0.78 4.63
CA ARG A 95 10.48 0.35 5.16
C ARG A 95 11.33 1.53 5.61
N GLN A 96 11.38 2.59 4.81
CA GLN A 96 12.09 3.83 5.15
C GLN A 96 11.49 4.47 6.42
N ALA A 97 10.16 4.54 6.51
CA ALA A 97 9.46 5.09 7.67
C ALA A 97 9.70 4.30 8.96
N ALA A 98 9.87 2.97 8.88
CA ALA A 98 10.24 2.14 10.01
C ALA A 98 11.70 2.32 10.47
N ILE A 99 12.61 2.59 9.53
CA ILE A 99 14.05 2.65 9.80
C ILE A 99 14.45 4.02 10.35
N VAL A 100 13.87 5.11 9.82
CA VAL A 100 14.19 6.49 10.22
C VAL A 100 13.97 6.76 11.72
N THR A 101 13.19 5.91 12.40
CA THR A 101 13.02 5.96 13.86
C THR A 101 14.35 5.88 14.64
N TYR A 102 15.38 5.21 14.11
CA TYR A 102 16.64 4.95 14.83
C TYR A 102 17.91 5.33 14.06
N THR A 103 17.76 6.01 12.91
CA THR A 103 18.92 6.41 12.09
C THR A 103 18.62 7.68 11.30
N SER A 104 19.61 8.17 10.56
CA SER A 104 19.44 9.35 9.71
C SER A 104 18.49 9.06 8.53
N PRO A 105 17.79 10.08 7.99
CA PRO A 105 16.93 9.90 6.82
C PRO A 105 17.67 9.35 5.59
N ALA A 106 18.95 9.68 5.42
CA ALA A 106 19.77 9.20 4.31
C ALA A 106 20.10 7.71 4.45
N ASP A 107 20.53 7.28 5.64
CA ASP A 107 20.80 5.85 5.90
C ASP A 107 19.52 5.02 5.83
N ALA A 108 18.39 5.58 6.29
CA ALA A 108 17.08 4.93 6.20
C ALA A 108 16.65 4.74 4.74
N ALA A 109 16.86 5.74 3.88
CA ALA A 109 16.58 5.64 2.46
C ALA A 109 17.46 4.56 1.80
N GLN A 110 18.77 4.60 2.04
CA GLN A 110 19.70 3.62 1.47
C GLN A 110 19.37 2.17 1.89
N GLN A 111 18.99 1.96 3.15
CA GLN A 111 18.57 0.64 3.62
C GLN A 111 17.23 0.20 3.01
N ALA A 112 16.28 1.11 2.83
CA ALA A 112 15.01 0.83 2.17
C ALA A 112 15.21 0.51 0.67
N ASP A 113 16.10 1.22 -0.01
CA ASP A 113 16.50 0.96 -1.39
C ASP A 113 17.10 -0.45 -1.53
N ALA A 114 18.08 -0.79 -0.69
CA ALA A 114 18.70 -2.11 -0.69
C ALA A 114 17.69 -3.23 -0.45
N ALA A 115 16.76 -3.05 0.50
CA ALA A 115 15.69 -4.01 0.76
C ALA A 115 14.72 -4.13 -0.41
N THR A 116 14.42 -3.02 -1.11
CA THR A 116 13.53 -3.00 -2.27
C THR A 116 14.16 -3.72 -3.45
N LEU A 117 15.46 -3.51 -3.71
CA LEU A 117 16.21 -4.22 -4.74
C LEU A 117 16.25 -5.74 -4.48
N ALA A 118 16.46 -6.14 -3.21
CA ALA A 118 16.42 -7.55 -2.84
C ALA A 118 15.02 -8.16 -3.08
N LEU A 119 13.95 -7.47 -2.67
CA LEU A 119 12.57 -7.90 -2.90
C LEU A 119 12.27 -8.07 -4.40
N GLN A 120 12.69 -7.13 -5.24
CA GLN A 120 12.49 -7.18 -6.68
C GLN A 120 13.29 -8.32 -7.32
N ALA A 121 14.55 -8.50 -6.95
CA ALA A 121 15.40 -9.57 -7.47
C ALA A 121 14.84 -10.95 -7.13
N ASP A 122 14.42 -11.17 -5.88
CA ASP A 122 13.80 -12.42 -5.45
C ASP A 122 12.45 -12.65 -6.12
N GLY A 123 11.61 -11.62 -6.20
CA GLY A 123 10.33 -11.68 -6.90
C GLY A 123 10.50 -12.10 -8.37
N LEU A 124 11.42 -11.46 -9.09
CA LEU A 124 11.74 -11.79 -10.48
C LEU A 124 12.24 -13.21 -10.64
N ARG A 125 13.17 -13.66 -9.77
CA ARG A 125 13.69 -15.03 -9.80
C ARG A 125 12.56 -16.06 -9.66
N VAL A 126 11.67 -15.83 -8.71
CA VAL A 126 10.54 -16.73 -8.43
C VAL A 126 9.48 -16.68 -9.54
N ALA A 127 9.15 -15.51 -10.07
CA ALA A 127 8.23 -15.36 -11.18
C ALA A 127 8.71 -16.09 -12.45
N ARG A 128 10.03 -16.01 -12.75
CA ARG A 128 10.65 -16.73 -13.86
C ARG A 128 10.56 -18.24 -13.67
N ALA A 129 10.93 -18.74 -12.49
CA ALA A 129 10.82 -20.16 -12.17
C ALA A 129 9.38 -20.66 -12.36
N ARG A 130 8.40 -19.89 -11.85
CA ARG A 130 6.99 -20.23 -11.99
C ARG A 130 6.51 -20.23 -13.43
N ALA A 131 6.92 -19.25 -14.24
CA ALA A 131 6.57 -19.20 -15.65
C ALA A 131 7.11 -20.42 -16.41
N THR A 132 8.35 -20.82 -16.14
CA THR A 132 8.97 -22.02 -16.72
C THR A 132 8.23 -23.29 -16.31
N GLU A 133 7.92 -23.46 -15.03
CA GLU A 133 7.17 -24.61 -14.51
C GLU A 133 5.79 -24.72 -15.17
N LEU A 134 5.04 -23.63 -15.22
CA LEU A 134 3.69 -23.63 -15.80
C LEU A 134 3.69 -23.99 -17.28
N ARG A 135 4.72 -23.60 -18.04
CA ARG A 135 4.84 -24.01 -19.44
C ARG A 135 5.24 -25.46 -19.61
N ALA A 136 6.04 -26.01 -18.71
CA ALA A 136 6.39 -27.43 -18.77
C ALA A 136 5.18 -28.36 -18.54
N LEU A 137 4.05 -27.83 -18.06
CA LEU A 137 2.81 -28.55 -17.83
C LEU A 137 1.80 -28.44 -18.99
N GLN A 138 2.12 -27.67 -20.03
CA GLN A 138 1.27 -27.44 -21.20
C GLN A 138 1.64 -28.39 -22.33
#